data_AF-B5JT71-F1
#
_entry.id   AF-B5JT71-F1
#
_cell.length_a   1.000
_cell.length_b   1.000
_cell.length_c   1.000
_cell.angle_alpha   90.00
_cell.angle_beta   90.00
_cell.angle_gamma   90.00
#
_symmetry.space_group_name_H-M   'P 1'
#
loop_
_entity.id
_entity.type
_entity.pdbx_description
1 polymer ?
#
loop_
_entity_poly.entity_id
_entity_poly.type
_entity_poly.pdbx_seq_one_letter_code
_entity_poly.pdbx_strand_id
1 'polypeptide(L)'
;MGARSSAAYSASAAMRRQSGMALLALIVLMAVAILSLWQPRVSPEAEHRRSQRVLQEALQALVAYASQAHSSGVQMERLRMGELPCPDVDGDGVINPTIDYTGSDCTAYVGWLPWRSLGLPEGKDGTGARLWYVLAPAWANRAGGVEAVLNPDQTDRVWLDGQAAVAWLISPSAPLPQQQRDIASDGASQIAHYLEWSALGPQQWQRQAASNDRALALGADRLLYSAEQVAIKAVAGWLNGFYRDQHHYPSAAPLAGQVCQAGVSVGELPSACPTSLALPWPESDDMDAWLLRNQWLAHIEYRQLSSQRVQLVGPQQRVEIASGVIQ
;
A
#
# COMPACT_ATOMS: atom_id res chain seq x y z
N MET A 1 80.39 80.32 7.01
CA MET A 1 80.45 79.23 8.01
C MET A 1 79.16 79.27 8.81
N GLY A 2 78.44 78.14 8.90
CA GLY A 2 77.16 78.05 9.63
C GLY A 2 76.28 76.96 9.03
N ALA A 3 76.56 75.71 9.40
CA ALA A 3 75.97 74.50 8.84
C ALA A 3 74.53 74.24 9.33
N ARG A 4 73.75 73.58 8.46
CA ARG A 4 72.42 72.99 8.73
C ARG A 4 72.54 71.80 9.67
N SER A 5 71.52 71.56 10.51
CA SER A 5 71.09 70.20 10.88
C SER A 5 69.69 70.18 11.48
N SER A 6 68.81 69.45 10.79
CA SER A 6 67.49 69.01 11.25
C SER A 6 67.64 67.69 12.00
N ALA A 7 66.90 67.48 13.08
CA ALA A 7 66.74 66.17 13.70
C ALA A 7 65.25 65.89 13.95
N ALA A 8 64.72 64.92 13.21
CA ALA A 8 63.43 64.29 13.45
C ALA A 8 63.60 63.18 14.49
N TYR A 9 62.72 63.11 15.49
CA TYR A 9 62.65 62.00 16.43
C TYR A 9 61.65 60.96 15.92
N SER A 10 62.16 59.75 15.69
CA SER A 10 61.42 58.58 15.18
C SER A 10 60.48 57.99 16.24
N ALA A 11 59.22 57.78 15.88
CA ALA A 11 58.30 56.93 16.64
C ALA A 11 58.68 55.45 16.41
N SER A 12 58.95 54.70 17.49
CA SER A 12 59.16 53.25 17.44
C SER A 12 57.88 52.52 17.86
N ALA A 13 57.06 52.11 16.90
CA ALA A 13 55.98 51.16 17.13
C ALA A 13 56.54 49.73 17.02
N ALA A 14 56.72 49.06 18.16
CA ALA A 14 57.12 47.65 18.21
C ALA A 14 55.92 46.74 17.89
N MET A 15 55.78 46.35 16.63
CA MET A 15 54.78 45.37 16.20
C MET A 15 55.32 43.95 16.48
N ARG A 16 54.87 43.33 17.57
CA ARG A 16 55.14 41.89 17.81
C ARG A 16 54.36 41.07 16.78
N ARG A 17 55.08 40.40 15.88
CA ARG A 17 54.52 39.44 14.92
C ARG A 17 54.04 38.17 15.63
N GLN A 18 52.73 37.97 15.71
CA GLN A 18 52.10 36.67 15.97
C GLN A 18 51.83 35.96 14.63
N SER A 19 52.85 35.30 14.06
CA SER A 19 52.73 34.55 12.81
C SER A 19 52.20 33.11 12.99
N GLY A 20 52.10 32.61 14.22
CA GLY A 20 51.66 31.23 14.50
C GLY A 20 50.15 31.02 14.42
N MET A 21 49.35 31.98 14.89
CA MET A 21 47.88 31.89 14.87
C MET A 21 47.31 32.01 13.45
N ALA A 22 47.94 32.83 12.60
CA ALA A 22 47.49 33.04 11.22
C ALA A 22 47.59 31.76 10.38
N LEU A 23 48.66 30.98 10.56
CA LEU A 23 48.83 29.71 9.85
C LEU A 23 47.78 28.67 10.29
N LEU A 24 47.52 28.57 11.60
CA LEU A 24 46.52 27.66 12.14
C LEU A 24 45.10 28.03 11.68
N ALA A 25 44.75 29.32 11.69
CA ALA A 25 43.46 29.79 11.18
C ALA A 25 43.28 29.45 9.68
N LEU A 26 44.33 29.59 8.88
CA LEU A 26 44.30 29.28 7.46
C LEU A 26 44.16 27.76 7.20
N ILE A 27 44.84 26.92 7.99
CA ILE A 27 44.70 25.47 7.92
C ILE A 27 43.30 25.02 8.32
N VAL A 28 42.71 25.63 9.36
CA VAL A 28 41.33 25.31 9.79
C VAL A 28 40.31 25.73 8.72
N LEU A 29 40.46 26.93 8.15
CA LEU A 29 39.58 27.38 7.05
C LEU A 29 39.72 26.48 5.81
N MET A 30 40.93 26.04 5.50
CA MET A 30 41.18 25.12 4.40
C MET A 30 40.62 23.72 4.69
N ALA A 31 40.72 23.23 5.93
CA ALA A 31 40.11 21.98 6.34
C ALA A 31 38.58 22.05 6.27
N VAL A 32 37.97 23.14 6.73
CA VAL A 32 36.53 23.38 6.61
C VAL A 32 36.11 23.48 5.14
N ALA A 33 36.90 24.15 4.29
CA ALA A 33 36.63 24.22 2.85
C ALA A 33 36.72 22.84 2.19
N ILE A 34 37.75 22.04 2.49
CA ILE A 34 37.90 20.67 1.96
C ILE A 34 36.77 19.76 2.45
N LEU A 35 36.40 19.85 3.72
CA LEU A 35 35.28 19.10 4.31
C LEU A 35 33.94 19.53 3.68
N SER A 36 33.76 20.81 3.36
CA SER A 36 32.55 21.31 2.70
C SER A 36 32.40 20.85 1.25
N LEU A 37 33.51 20.51 0.58
CA LEU A 37 33.52 19.94 -0.77
C LEU A 37 33.32 18.41 -0.76
N TRP A 38 33.52 17.77 0.39
CA TRP A 38 33.34 16.33 0.59
C TRP A 38 31.87 16.01 0.90
N GLN A 39 31.00 16.22 -0.09
CA GLN A 39 29.68 15.61 -0.04
C GLN A 39 29.80 14.16 -0.55
N PRO A 40 29.45 13.15 0.26
CA PRO A 40 29.42 11.77 -0.23
C PRO A 40 28.41 11.71 -1.38
N ARG A 41 28.92 11.64 -2.61
CA ARG A 41 28.08 11.46 -3.79
C ARG A 41 27.58 10.03 -3.76
N VAL A 42 26.33 9.86 -3.38
CA VAL A 42 25.64 8.58 -3.56
C VAL A 42 25.63 8.32 -5.07
N SER A 43 26.02 7.11 -5.48
CA SER A 43 25.99 6.79 -6.90
C SER A 43 24.53 6.72 -7.38
N PRO A 44 24.22 7.12 -8.62
CA PRO A 44 22.87 7.00 -9.17
C PRO A 44 22.30 5.57 -9.05
N GLU A 45 23.18 4.57 -9.13
CA GLU A 45 22.86 3.17 -8.91
C GLU A 45 22.46 2.86 -7.47
N ALA A 46 23.14 3.44 -6.48
CA ALA A 46 22.79 3.27 -5.07
C ALA A 46 21.45 3.97 -4.74
N GLU A 47 21.22 5.16 -5.30
CA GLU A 47 19.91 5.83 -5.21
C GLU A 47 18.81 4.98 -5.84
N HIS A 48 19.05 4.45 -7.03
CA HIS A 48 18.11 3.58 -7.73
C HIS A 48 17.71 2.36 -6.90
N ARG A 49 18.71 1.63 -6.37
CA ARG A 49 18.48 0.44 -5.54
C ARG A 49 17.72 0.79 -4.27
N ARG A 50 18.01 1.95 -3.66
CA ARG A 50 17.28 2.44 -2.49
C ARG A 50 15.82 2.76 -2.83
N SER A 51 15.54 3.50 -3.90
CA SER A 51 14.16 3.79 -4.33
C SER A 51 13.37 2.51 -4.60
N GLN A 52 13.97 1.52 -5.29
CA GLN A 52 13.32 0.23 -5.52
C GLN A 52 13.01 -0.51 -4.23
N ARG A 53 13.96 -0.53 -3.28
CA ARG A 53 13.74 -1.18 -1.98
C ARG A 53 12.59 -0.53 -1.23
N VAL A 54 12.57 0.80 -1.14
CA VAL A 54 11.54 1.54 -0.41
C VAL A 54 10.16 1.37 -1.07
N LEU A 55 10.08 1.34 -2.41
CA LEU A 55 8.83 1.00 -3.12
C LEU A 55 8.33 -0.42 -2.78
N GLN A 56 9.24 -1.40 -2.72
CA GLN A 56 8.87 -2.77 -2.38
C GLN A 56 8.43 -2.92 -0.91
N GLU A 57 9.12 -2.25 0.02
CA GLU A 57 8.73 -2.20 1.44
C GLU A 57 7.35 -1.57 1.61
N ALA A 58 7.10 -0.45 0.93
CA ALA A 58 5.79 0.20 0.92
C ALA A 58 4.69 -0.70 0.34
N LEU A 59 4.98 -1.40 -0.77
CA LEU A 59 4.02 -2.33 -1.37
C LEU A 59 3.69 -3.48 -0.43
N GLN A 60 4.69 -4.04 0.25
CA GLN A 60 4.49 -5.10 1.23
C GLN A 60 3.64 -4.60 2.41
N ALA A 61 3.86 -3.37 2.89
CA ALA A 61 3.05 -2.80 3.95
C ALA A 61 1.58 -2.58 3.53
N LEU A 62 1.32 -2.14 2.30
CA LEU A 62 -0.05 -2.03 1.77
C LEU A 62 -0.73 -3.40 1.68
N VAL A 63 -0.04 -4.42 1.19
CA VAL A 63 -0.57 -5.79 1.14
C VAL A 63 -0.82 -6.33 2.55
N ALA A 64 0.08 -6.06 3.50
CA ALA A 64 -0.09 -6.43 4.89
C ALA A 64 -1.25 -5.67 5.55
N TYR A 65 -1.47 -4.40 5.22
CA TYR A 65 -2.63 -3.65 5.69
C TYR A 65 -3.93 -4.29 5.21
N ALA A 66 -4.01 -4.60 3.92
CA ALA A 66 -5.20 -5.19 3.31
C ALA A 66 -5.48 -6.64 3.75
N SER A 67 -4.45 -7.38 4.19
CA SER A 67 -4.62 -8.75 4.71
C SER A 67 -5.06 -8.79 6.17
N GLN A 68 -4.93 -7.68 6.89
CA GLN A 68 -5.31 -7.64 8.29
C GLN A 68 -6.82 -7.47 8.45
N ALA A 69 -7.39 -8.36 9.25
CA ALA A 69 -8.73 -8.25 9.80
C ALA A 69 -8.78 -7.09 10.80
N HIS A 70 -9.14 -5.87 10.36
CA HIS A 70 -9.30 -4.74 11.26
C HIS A 70 -10.76 -4.43 11.53
N SER A 71 -11.11 -4.27 12.81
CA SER A 71 -12.36 -3.70 13.28
C SER A 71 -12.20 -2.18 13.44
N SER A 72 -12.86 -1.38 12.62
CA SER A 72 -12.97 0.06 12.86
C SER A 72 -13.84 0.26 14.10
N GLY A 73 -13.27 0.68 15.23
CA GLY A 73 -13.94 0.80 16.54
C GLY A 73 -15.10 1.82 16.65
N VAL A 74 -15.80 2.12 15.56
CA VAL A 74 -17.02 2.93 15.49
C VAL A 74 -18.14 2.04 14.96
N GLN A 75 -19.19 1.89 15.78
CA GLN A 75 -20.45 1.16 15.58
C GLN A 75 -20.53 0.20 14.37
N MET A 76 -20.64 -1.09 14.72
CA MET A 76 -20.66 -2.29 13.89
C MET A 76 -19.26 -2.69 13.41
N GLU A 77 -18.63 -3.51 14.25
CA GLU A 77 -17.49 -4.36 13.91
C GLU A 77 -17.78 -5.03 12.56
N ARG A 78 -17.02 -4.64 11.54
CA ARG A 78 -17.11 -5.23 10.21
C ARG A 78 -15.69 -5.54 9.80
N LEU A 79 -15.45 -6.79 9.47
CA LEU A 79 -14.17 -7.25 8.94
C LEU A 79 -13.88 -6.54 7.60
N ARG A 80 -12.71 -5.89 7.50
CA ARG A 80 -12.29 -5.06 6.35
C ARG A 80 -11.08 -5.63 5.62
N MET A 81 -11.24 -6.80 5.01
CA MET A 81 -10.19 -7.41 4.20
C MET A 81 -10.22 -6.93 2.75
N GLY A 82 -9.04 -6.72 2.16
CA GLY A 82 -8.88 -6.24 0.79
C GLY A 82 -8.94 -4.72 0.64
N GLU A 83 -9.29 -3.98 1.69
CA GLU A 83 -9.29 -2.52 1.71
C GLU A 83 -7.88 -1.96 1.92
N LEU A 84 -7.61 -0.80 1.31
CA LEU A 84 -6.36 -0.07 1.38
C LEU A 84 -6.53 1.25 2.15
N PRO A 85 -5.49 1.75 2.83
CA PRO A 85 -5.59 2.99 3.58
C PRO A 85 -5.80 4.19 2.64
N CYS A 86 -6.55 5.20 3.07
CA CYS A 86 -6.59 6.47 2.34
C CYS A 86 -5.20 7.14 2.30
N PRO A 87 -4.85 7.82 1.20
CA PRO A 87 -3.64 8.63 1.11
C PRO A 87 -3.49 9.67 2.23
N ASP A 88 -2.24 9.99 2.53
CA ASP A 88 -1.85 11.15 3.35
C ASP A 88 -1.89 12.40 2.47
N VAL A 89 -2.72 13.37 2.81
CA VAL A 89 -2.90 14.61 2.03
C VAL A 89 -2.30 15.84 2.71
N ASP A 90 -2.01 15.79 4.01
CA ASP A 90 -1.47 16.92 4.78
C ASP A 90 0.03 16.76 5.11
N GLY A 91 0.61 15.62 4.75
CA GLY A 91 2.03 15.31 4.89
C GLY A 91 2.44 14.90 6.30
N ASP A 92 1.49 14.60 7.20
CA ASP A 92 1.79 14.16 8.56
C ASP A 92 2.16 12.66 8.61
N GLY A 93 1.92 11.90 7.55
CA GLY A 93 2.17 10.46 7.44
C GLY A 93 1.03 9.55 7.92
N VAL A 94 -0.13 10.12 8.22
CA VAL A 94 -1.32 9.43 8.72
C VAL A 94 -2.38 9.35 7.64
N ILE A 95 -3.26 8.37 7.74
CA ILE A 95 -4.42 8.20 6.85
C ILE A 95 -5.37 9.39 7.04
N ASN A 96 -5.82 10.03 5.95
CA ASN A 96 -6.82 11.11 6.01
C ASN A 96 -8.19 10.67 5.44
N PRO A 97 -9.03 9.97 6.23
CA PRO A 97 -10.42 9.76 5.85
C PRO A 97 -11.21 11.07 6.02
N THR A 98 -12.17 11.34 5.14
CA THR A 98 -13.28 12.25 5.43
C THR A 98 -14.19 11.59 6.46
N ILE A 99 -14.88 12.36 7.29
CA ILE A 99 -15.98 11.83 8.11
C ILE A 99 -17.21 12.64 7.72
N ASP A 100 -18.15 12.02 7.02
CA ASP A 100 -19.46 12.61 6.75
C ASP A 100 -20.61 11.80 7.36
N TYR A 101 -21.82 12.36 7.32
CA TYR A 101 -23.03 11.74 7.90
C TYR A 101 -23.49 10.46 7.15
N THR A 102 -22.92 10.16 6.00
CA THR A 102 -23.18 8.99 5.15
C THR A 102 -22.06 7.95 5.20
N GLY A 103 -20.93 8.26 5.85
CA GLY A 103 -19.76 7.41 6.00
C GLY A 103 -18.46 8.21 5.96
N SER A 104 -17.34 7.53 6.20
CA SER A 104 -16.00 8.05 5.89
C SER A 104 -15.56 7.56 4.52
N ASP A 105 -15.07 8.49 3.71
CA ASP A 105 -14.41 8.23 2.43
C ASP A 105 -12.96 8.75 2.50
N CYS A 106 -12.19 8.70 1.42
CA CYS A 106 -10.87 9.36 1.40
C CYS A 106 -11.01 10.86 1.09
N THR A 107 -10.22 11.69 1.78
CA THR A 107 -10.13 13.14 1.46
C THR A 107 -9.65 13.38 0.04
N ALA A 108 -8.70 12.56 -0.41
CA ALA A 108 -8.32 12.44 -1.81
C ALA A 108 -7.85 11.01 -2.09
N TYR A 109 -7.89 10.61 -3.35
CA TYR A 109 -7.40 9.30 -3.84
C TYR A 109 -5.98 9.38 -4.41
N VAL A 110 -5.36 10.55 -4.30
CA VAL A 110 -4.02 10.86 -4.74
C VAL A 110 -3.37 11.67 -3.63
N GLY A 111 -2.23 11.21 -3.13
CA GLY A 111 -1.50 11.88 -2.05
C GLY A 111 -0.18 11.20 -1.76
N TRP A 112 0.34 11.45 -0.57
CA TRP A 112 1.52 10.77 -0.04
C TRP A 112 1.13 9.39 0.52
N LEU A 113 2.12 8.51 0.60
CA LEU A 113 1.98 7.25 1.32
C LEU A 113 1.78 7.53 2.82
N PRO A 114 0.72 7.02 3.48
CA PRO A 114 0.49 7.17 4.93
C PRO A 114 1.43 6.27 5.74
N TRP A 115 2.72 6.60 5.71
CA TRP A 115 3.82 5.78 6.20
C TRP A 115 3.74 5.49 7.71
N ARG A 116 3.27 6.42 8.55
CA ARG A 116 3.11 6.17 10.00
C ARG A 116 2.03 5.15 10.26
N SER A 117 0.88 5.29 9.61
CA SER A 117 -0.23 4.35 9.76
C SER A 117 0.10 2.95 9.22
N LEU A 118 1.01 2.87 8.26
CA LEU A 118 1.57 1.61 7.74
C LEU A 118 2.71 1.04 8.59
N GLY A 119 3.11 1.70 9.68
CA GLY A 119 4.21 1.25 10.53
C GLY A 119 5.59 1.29 9.83
N LEU A 120 5.71 2.11 8.79
CA LEU A 120 6.95 2.32 8.05
C LEU A 120 7.73 3.51 8.62
N PRO A 121 9.06 3.59 8.40
CA PRO A 121 9.74 4.88 8.40
C PRO A 121 9.14 5.77 7.29
N GLU A 122 9.46 7.07 7.26
CA GLU A 122 8.91 8.06 6.28
C GLU A 122 9.00 7.65 4.79
N GLY A 123 9.71 6.56 4.48
CA GLY A 123 9.63 5.96 3.15
C GLY A 123 10.23 6.88 2.10
N LYS A 124 11.31 7.56 2.45
CA LYS A 124 12.03 8.44 1.54
C LYS A 124 12.82 7.61 0.53
N ASP A 125 12.67 7.96 -0.74
CA ASP A 125 13.34 7.30 -1.85
C ASP A 125 14.86 7.54 -1.85
N GLY A 126 15.55 7.06 -2.89
CA GLY A 126 17.00 7.22 -3.06
C GLY A 126 17.50 8.66 -2.94
N THR A 127 16.64 9.64 -3.23
CA THR A 127 16.96 11.06 -3.28
C THR A 127 16.43 11.84 -2.08
N GLY A 128 15.71 11.17 -1.18
CA GLY A 128 15.12 11.78 0.01
C GLY A 128 13.67 12.25 -0.17
N ALA A 129 13.05 12.00 -1.33
CA ALA A 129 11.66 12.39 -1.60
C ALA A 129 10.67 11.35 -1.06
N ARG A 130 9.50 11.80 -0.60
CA ARG A 130 8.42 10.91 -0.13
C ARG A 130 7.80 10.14 -1.30
N LEU A 131 7.24 8.97 -1.01
CA LEU A 131 6.48 8.22 -1.99
C LEU A 131 5.08 8.80 -2.17
N TRP A 132 4.69 8.98 -3.41
CA TRP A 132 3.32 9.23 -3.81
C TRP A 132 2.52 7.92 -3.87
N TYR A 133 1.23 8.05 -3.61
CA TYR A 133 0.29 6.97 -3.53
C TYR A 133 -1.02 7.36 -4.21
N VAL A 134 -1.42 6.54 -5.18
CA VAL A 134 -2.66 6.70 -5.95
C VAL A 134 -3.52 5.46 -5.73
N LEU A 135 -4.78 5.66 -5.36
CA LEU A 135 -5.70 4.60 -4.94
C LEU A 135 -6.96 4.58 -5.80
N ALA A 136 -7.37 3.39 -6.25
CA ALA A 136 -8.69 3.18 -6.83
C ALA A 136 -9.78 3.27 -5.73
N PRO A 137 -10.80 4.13 -5.88
CA PRO A 137 -11.83 4.42 -4.87
C PRO A 137 -12.54 3.22 -4.27
N ALA A 138 -12.91 2.22 -5.07
CA ALA A 138 -13.59 1.03 -4.56
C ALA A 138 -12.73 0.25 -3.56
N TRP A 139 -11.40 0.40 -3.63
CA TRP A 139 -10.45 -0.29 -2.77
C TRP A 139 -10.10 0.48 -1.51
N ALA A 140 -10.66 1.68 -1.31
CA ALA A 140 -10.40 2.47 -0.13
C ALA A 140 -11.07 1.92 1.12
N ASN A 141 -10.37 2.03 2.25
CA ASN A 141 -10.92 1.78 3.57
C ASN A 141 -11.86 2.92 3.95
N ARG A 142 -13.15 2.67 3.81
CA ARG A 142 -14.25 3.59 4.04
C ARG A 142 -15.05 3.17 5.27
N ALA A 143 -14.89 3.83 6.41
CA ALA A 143 -15.66 3.49 7.61
C ALA A 143 -17.08 4.10 7.56
N GLY A 144 -18.13 3.27 7.49
CA GLY A 144 -19.52 3.73 7.66
C GLY A 144 -20.30 4.10 6.39
N GLY A 145 -19.70 4.00 5.20
CA GLY A 145 -20.38 4.15 3.91
C GLY A 145 -20.97 2.85 3.34
N VAL A 146 -21.55 2.92 2.14
CA VAL A 146 -21.81 1.73 1.31
C VAL A 146 -20.45 1.15 0.92
N GLU A 147 -20.03 0.13 1.65
CA GLU A 147 -18.80 -0.61 1.39
C GLU A 147 -18.85 -1.19 -0.03
N ALA A 148 -17.74 -1.02 -0.78
CA ALA A 148 -17.62 -1.66 -2.08
C ALA A 148 -17.56 -3.18 -1.89
N VAL A 149 -18.17 -3.92 -2.81
CA VAL A 149 -18.01 -5.36 -2.88
C VAL A 149 -16.60 -5.65 -3.41
N LEU A 150 -15.74 -6.20 -2.55
CA LEU A 150 -14.36 -6.55 -2.86
C LEU A 150 -14.23 -8.05 -3.09
N ASN A 151 -14.26 -8.40 -4.37
CA ASN A 151 -14.11 -9.75 -4.89
C ASN A 151 -13.42 -9.70 -6.27
N PRO A 152 -13.16 -10.86 -6.93
CA PRO A 152 -12.53 -10.90 -8.26
C PRO A 152 -13.25 -10.11 -9.35
N ASP A 153 -14.57 -9.90 -9.22
CA ASP A 153 -15.37 -9.14 -10.20
C ASP A 153 -15.26 -7.63 -10.02
N GLN A 154 -14.62 -7.15 -8.94
CA GLN A 154 -14.39 -5.73 -8.73
C GLN A 154 -13.51 -5.16 -9.86
N THR A 155 -14.05 -4.20 -10.63
CA THR A 155 -13.43 -3.67 -11.85
C THR A 155 -12.81 -2.29 -11.70
N ASP A 156 -13.00 -1.60 -10.57
CA ASP A 156 -12.44 -0.26 -10.37
C ASP A 156 -10.91 -0.27 -10.33
N ARG A 157 -10.26 0.57 -11.14
CA ARG A 157 -8.81 0.59 -11.36
C ARG A 157 -8.31 2.01 -11.64
N VAL A 158 -7.04 2.24 -11.28
CA VAL A 158 -6.25 3.40 -11.66
C VAL A 158 -5.23 3.00 -12.73
N TRP A 159 -5.07 3.84 -13.76
CA TRP A 159 -4.25 3.52 -14.93
C TRP A 159 -3.02 4.43 -15.02
N LEU A 160 -1.87 3.80 -15.26
CA LEU A 160 -0.62 4.49 -15.59
C LEU A 160 0.01 3.82 -16.80
N ASP A 161 0.31 4.59 -17.85
CA ASP A 161 0.90 4.09 -19.10
C ASP A 161 0.15 2.91 -19.73
N GLY A 162 -1.19 2.93 -19.64
CA GLY A 162 -2.05 1.86 -20.15
C GLY A 162 -2.04 0.58 -19.32
N GLN A 163 -1.36 0.56 -18.16
CA GLN A 163 -1.42 -0.54 -17.20
C GLN A 163 -2.45 -0.23 -16.11
N ALA A 164 -3.33 -1.20 -15.81
CA ALA A 164 -4.30 -1.08 -14.73
C ALA A 164 -3.74 -1.61 -13.41
N ALA A 165 -4.01 -0.90 -12.32
CA ALA A 165 -3.71 -1.32 -10.96
C ALA A 165 -4.84 -0.91 -10.02
N VAL A 166 -4.87 -1.46 -8.81
CA VAL A 166 -5.75 -0.96 -7.74
C VAL A 166 -5.09 0.16 -6.96
N ALA A 167 -3.75 0.20 -6.95
CA ALA A 167 -3.00 1.34 -6.48
C ALA A 167 -1.64 1.47 -7.20
N TRP A 168 -1.10 2.68 -7.21
CA TRP A 168 0.25 2.98 -7.65
C TRP A 168 1.06 3.60 -6.52
N LEU A 169 2.26 3.05 -6.30
CA LEU A 169 3.30 3.66 -5.47
C LEU A 169 4.34 4.30 -6.37
N ILE A 170 4.71 5.55 -6.10
CA ILE A 170 5.53 6.32 -7.03
C ILE A 170 6.65 7.02 -6.26
N SER A 171 7.88 6.82 -6.72
CA SER A 171 9.06 7.56 -6.28
C SER A 171 9.33 8.65 -7.31
N PRO A 172 9.27 9.93 -6.90
CA PRO A 172 9.47 11.06 -7.82
C PRO A 172 10.94 11.29 -8.18
N SER A 173 11.88 10.52 -7.62
CA SER A 173 13.32 10.66 -7.89
C SER A 173 13.84 12.09 -7.63
N ALA A 174 15.00 12.46 -8.19
CA ALA A 174 15.56 13.81 -8.03
C ALA A 174 14.72 14.85 -8.78
N PRO A 175 14.55 16.07 -8.24
CA PRO A 175 13.80 17.11 -8.92
C PRO A 175 14.40 17.45 -10.28
N LEU A 176 13.56 17.46 -11.31
CA LEU A 176 13.92 17.99 -12.63
C LEU A 176 13.89 19.53 -12.60
N PRO A 177 14.60 20.22 -13.52
CA PRO A 177 14.70 21.70 -13.50
C PRO A 177 13.36 22.46 -13.54
N GLN A 178 12.31 21.82 -14.06
CA GLN A 178 10.97 22.40 -14.19
C GLN A 178 10.12 22.20 -12.92
N GLN A 179 10.60 21.43 -11.94
CA GLN A 179 9.85 21.06 -10.74
C GLN A 179 10.12 22.02 -9.58
N GLN A 180 9.04 22.38 -8.89
CA GLN A 180 9.07 23.25 -7.71
C GLN A 180 8.47 22.51 -6.51
N ARG A 181 9.26 21.64 -5.90
CA ARG A 181 8.84 20.79 -4.78
C ARG A 181 8.87 21.60 -3.48
N ASP A 182 7.71 22.05 -3.02
CA ASP A 182 7.56 22.73 -1.73
C ASP A 182 6.79 21.83 -0.74
N ILE A 183 7.33 21.67 0.47
CA ILE A 183 6.95 20.61 1.42
C ILE A 183 5.67 20.93 2.21
N ALA A 184 5.07 22.09 1.97
CA ALA A 184 4.07 22.71 2.85
C ALA A 184 2.62 22.68 2.33
N SER A 185 2.31 21.92 1.28
CA SER A 185 1.05 22.11 0.57
C SER A 185 0.45 20.82 -0.01
N ASP A 186 -0.84 20.67 0.27
CA ASP A 186 -1.69 19.47 0.21
C ASP A 186 -1.46 18.57 -1.01
N GLY A 187 -1.12 17.31 -0.74
CA GLY A 187 -0.60 16.32 -1.70
C GLY A 187 -1.36 16.24 -3.02
N ALA A 188 -2.69 16.19 -3.03
CA ALA A 188 -3.42 16.06 -4.30
C ALA A 188 -3.24 17.25 -5.27
N SER A 189 -3.13 18.47 -4.74
CA SER A 189 -3.07 19.70 -5.54
C SER A 189 -1.71 19.96 -6.18
N GLN A 190 -0.68 19.25 -5.72
CA GLN A 190 0.72 19.54 -6.07
C GLN A 190 1.43 18.40 -6.78
N ILE A 191 0.73 17.32 -7.16
CA ILE A 191 1.35 16.18 -7.86
C ILE A 191 2.15 16.61 -9.10
N ALA A 192 1.70 17.63 -9.81
CA ALA A 192 2.39 18.21 -10.97
C ALA A 192 3.74 18.87 -10.63
N HIS A 193 3.97 19.26 -9.38
CA HIS A 193 5.26 19.78 -8.91
C HIS A 193 6.29 18.66 -8.67
N TYR A 194 5.83 17.41 -8.60
CA TYR A 194 6.66 16.26 -8.22
C TYR A 194 6.77 15.19 -9.29
N LEU A 195 5.76 15.01 -10.15
CA LEU A 195 5.72 13.95 -11.16
C LEU A 195 5.60 14.52 -12.56
N GLU A 196 6.32 13.96 -13.54
CA GLU A 196 6.22 14.36 -14.94
C GLU A 196 5.12 13.59 -15.66
N TRP A 197 3.90 13.71 -15.15
CA TRP A 197 2.76 12.94 -15.63
C TRP A 197 1.73 13.84 -16.29
N SER A 198 1.09 13.35 -17.33
CA SER A 198 -0.07 13.99 -17.95
C SER A 198 -1.32 13.18 -17.67
N ALA A 199 -2.37 13.83 -17.16
CA ALA A 199 -3.68 13.22 -17.05
C ALA A 199 -4.25 12.97 -18.46
N LEU A 200 -4.69 11.73 -18.71
CA LEU A 200 -5.42 11.34 -19.92
C LEU A 200 -6.94 11.30 -19.68
N GLY A 201 -7.35 11.25 -18.41
CA GLY A 201 -8.73 11.22 -17.97
C GLY A 201 -8.83 11.05 -16.45
N PRO A 202 -10.05 10.86 -15.91
CA PRO A 202 -10.22 10.50 -14.51
C PRO A 202 -9.45 9.21 -14.23
N GLN A 203 -8.58 9.22 -13.22
CA GLN A 203 -7.80 8.04 -12.79
C GLN A 203 -6.85 7.46 -13.85
N GLN A 204 -6.55 8.21 -14.92
CA GLN A 204 -5.68 7.76 -15.99
C GLN A 204 -4.56 8.77 -16.22
N TRP A 205 -3.33 8.28 -16.12
CA TRP A 205 -2.13 9.08 -16.30
C TRP A 205 -1.15 8.41 -17.27
N GLN A 206 -0.26 9.23 -17.82
CA GLN A 206 0.85 8.79 -18.64
C GLN A 206 2.12 9.54 -18.23
N ARG A 207 3.24 8.81 -18.13
CA ARG A 207 4.55 9.40 -17.92
C ARG A 207 5.00 10.14 -19.18
N GLN A 208 5.49 11.36 -19.00
CA GLN A 208 6.12 12.13 -20.06
C GLN A 208 7.48 11.50 -20.43
N ALA A 209 7.91 11.69 -21.68
CA ALA A 209 9.14 11.07 -22.19
C ALA A 209 10.42 11.43 -21.42
N ALA A 210 10.43 12.58 -20.73
CA ALA A 210 11.55 13.03 -19.92
C ALA A 210 11.44 12.64 -18.43
N SER A 211 10.45 11.83 -18.05
CA SER A 211 10.21 11.48 -16.65
C SER A 211 11.33 10.62 -16.08
N ASN A 212 11.79 10.97 -14.88
CA ASN A 212 12.70 10.14 -14.08
C ASN A 212 11.96 9.41 -12.93
N ASP A 213 10.63 9.49 -12.92
CA ASP A 213 9.77 8.86 -11.93
C ASP A 213 9.78 7.33 -12.04
N ARG A 214 9.61 6.70 -10.89
CA ARG A 214 9.50 5.24 -10.77
C ARG A 214 8.14 4.91 -10.19
N ALA A 215 7.41 4.04 -10.86
CA ALA A 215 6.11 3.59 -10.39
C ALA A 215 6.10 2.07 -10.17
N LEU A 216 5.40 1.63 -9.15
CA LEU A 216 5.16 0.23 -8.82
C LEU A 216 3.66 0.01 -8.68
N ALA A 217 3.12 -0.88 -9.50
CA ALA A 217 1.71 -1.26 -9.48
C ALA A 217 1.41 -2.23 -8.34
N LEU A 218 0.29 -2.02 -7.66
CA LEU A 218 -0.36 -3.01 -6.82
C LEU A 218 -1.59 -3.53 -7.57
N GLY A 219 -1.58 -4.82 -7.93
CA GLY A 219 -2.69 -5.48 -8.61
C GLY A 219 -3.77 -6.00 -7.66
N ALA A 220 -4.99 -6.16 -8.18
CA ALA A 220 -6.13 -6.71 -7.44
C ALA A 220 -5.86 -8.17 -7.02
N ASP A 221 -5.19 -8.93 -7.88
CA ASP A 221 -4.80 -10.32 -7.63
C ASP A 221 -4.00 -10.47 -6.35
N ARG A 222 -3.05 -9.57 -6.10
CA ARG A 222 -2.20 -9.61 -4.90
C ARG A 222 -2.97 -9.29 -3.63
N LEU A 223 -3.94 -8.37 -3.68
CA LEU A 223 -4.78 -8.05 -2.53
C LEU A 223 -5.77 -9.17 -2.21
N LEU A 224 -6.43 -9.67 -3.26
CA LEU A 224 -7.48 -10.66 -3.12
C LEU A 224 -6.94 -12.05 -2.76
N TYR A 225 -5.64 -12.34 -2.96
CA TYR A 225 -5.03 -13.62 -2.55
C TYR A 225 -5.28 -13.95 -1.07
N SER A 226 -5.12 -12.96 -0.18
CA SER A 226 -5.31 -13.17 1.27
C SER A 226 -6.79 -13.28 1.64
N ALA A 227 -7.64 -12.49 0.98
CA ALA A 227 -9.09 -12.58 1.14
C ALA A 227 -9.62 -13.96 0.69
N GLU A 228 -9.11 -14.49 -0.43
CA GLU A 228 -9.46 -15.82 -0.92
C GLU A 228 -9.05 -16.93 0.06
N GLN A 229 -7.83 -16.88 0.62
CA GLN A 229 -7.39 -17.84 1.66
C GLN A 229 -8.37 -17.88 2.83
N VAL A 230 -8.77 -16.70 3.29
CA VAL A 230 -9.70 -16.54 4.41
C VAL A 230 -11.08 -17.08 4.04
N ALA A 231 -11.56 -16.76 2.84
CA ALA A 231 -12.84 -17.21 2.34
C ALA A 231 -12.91 -18.74 2.23
N ILE A 232 -11.89 -19.36 1.62
CA ILE A 232 -11.78 -20.81 1.50
C ILE A 232 -11.67 -21.47 2.88
N LYS A 233 -10.91 -20.89 3.81
CA LYS A 233 -10.77 -21.42 5.17
C LYS A 233 -12.08 -21.42 5.94
N ALA A 234 -12.89 -20.36 5.80
CA ALA A 234 -14.20 -20.29 6.43
C ALA A 234 -15.15 -21.35 5.86
N VAL A 235 -15.24 -21.46 4.52
CA VAL A 235 -16.04 -22.50 3.85
C VAL A 235 -15.59 -23.90 4.25
N ALA A 236 -14.27 -24.14 4.37
CA ALA A 236 -13.73 -25.38 4.88
C ALA A 236 -14.15 -25.66 6.33
N GLY A 237 -14.20 -24.63 7.18
CA GLY A 237 -14.73 -24.71 8.54
C GLY A 237 -16.19 -25.15 8.58
N TRP A 238 -17.04 -24.56 7.75
CA TRP A 238 -18.45 -24.94 7.63
C TRP A 238 -18.61 -26.39 7.17
N LEU A 239 -17.85 -26.82 6.16
CA LEU A 239 -17.85 -28.19 5.65
C LEU A 239 -17.35 -29.20 6.69
N ASN A 240 -16.34 -28.86 7.48
CA ASN A 240 -15.86 -29.69 8.58
C ASN A 240 -16.91 -29.82 9.69
N GLY A 241 -17.65 -28.75 9.99
CA GLY A 241 -18.79 -28.78 10.90
C GLY A 241 -19.88 -29.74 10.42
N PHE A 242 -20.27 -29.64 9.15
CA PHE A 242 -21.22 -30.58 8.54
C PHE A 242 -20.73 -32.02 8.59
N TYR A 243 -19.46 -32.25 8.21
CA TYR A 243 -18.87 -33.58 8.20
C TYR A 243 -18.83 -34.22 9.61
N ARG A 244 -18.58 -33.42 10.66
CA ARG A 244 -18.62 -33.91 12.04
C ARG A 244 -19.99 -34.48 12.41
N ASP A 245 -21.06 -33.84 11.94
CA ASP A 245 -22.43 -34.19 12.33
C ASP A 245 -23.04 -35.26 11.42
N GLN A 246 -22.64 -35.30 10.14
CA GLN A 246 -23.22 -36.20 9.12
C GLN A 246 -22.29 -37.37 8.73
N HIS A 247 -21.00 -37.32 9.10
CA HIS A 247 -19.96 -38.28 8.71
C HIS A 247 -19.74 -38.42 7.19
N HIS A 248 -20.22 -37.46 6.41
CA HIS A 248 -19.93 -37.33 4.99
C HIS A 248 -20.04 -35.87 4.56
N TYR A 249 -19.44 -35.51 3.42
CA TYR A 249 -19.66 -34.22 2.77
C TYR A 249 -20.94 -34.23 1.92
N PRO A 250 -21.60 -33.08 1.72
CA PRO A 250 -22.79 -33.01 0.88
C PRO A 250 -22.43 -33.15 -0.61
N SER A 251 -23.38 -33.57 -1.45
CA SER A 251 -23.24 -33.40 -2.90
C SER A 251 -23.28 -31.92 -3.27
N ALA A 252 -22.75 -31.56 -4.44
CA ALA A 252 -22.76 -30.17 -4.89
C ALA A 252 -24.20 -29.70 -5.19
N ALA A 253 -24.44 -28.40 -5.14
CA ALA A 253 -25.60 -27.81 -5.80
C ALA A 253 -25.28 -27.60 -7.29
N PRO A 254 -26.24 -27.80 -8.20
CA PRO A 254 -26.06 -27.40 -9.60
C PRO A 254 -25.81 -25.89 -9.70
N LEU A 255 -25.23 -25.44 -10.81
CA LEU A 255 -25.02 -24.00 -11.07
C LEU A 255 -26.34 -23.21 -10.96
N ALA A 256 -26.30 -22.05 -10.30
CA ALA A 256 -27.46 -21.24 -9.93
C ALA A 256 -28.50 -21.98 -9.05
N GLY A 257 -28.12 -23.12 -8.47
CA GLY A 257 -28.92 -23.91 -7.56
C GLY A 257 -28.46 -23.75 -6.12
N GLN A 258 -29.39 -23.89 -5.19
CA GLN A 258 -29.12 -23.72 -3.75
C GLN A 258 -29.19 -25.04 -2.98
N VAL A 259 -29.70 -26.11 -3.59
CA VAL A 259 -29.94 -27.37 -2.90
C VAL A 259 -28.99 -28.42 -3.43
N CYS A 260 -28.35 -29.17 -2.53
CA CYS A 260 -27.48 -30.27 -2.95
C CYS A 260 -28.30 -31.33 -3.72
N GLN A 261 -27.73 -31.85 -4.80
CA GLN A 261 -28.39 -32.81 -5.67
C GLN A 261 -27.56 -34.09 -5.80
N ALA A 262 -28.19 -35.24 -5.52
CA ALA A 262 -27.54 -36.54 -5.65
C ALA A 262 -27.01 -36.74 -7.08
N GLY A 263 -25.76 -37.19 -7.18
CA GLY A 263 -25.07 -37.38 -8.47
C GLY A 263 -24.40 -36.12 -9.02
N VAL A 264 -24.59 -34.95 -8.41
CA VAL A 264 -23.86 -33.73 -8.76
C VAL A 264 -22.61 -33.62 -7.88
N SER A 265 -21.44 -33.79 -8.50
CA SER A 265 -20.14 -33.75 -7.82
C SER A 265 -19.40 -32.43 -7.99
N VAL A 266 -19.82 -31.56 -8.90
CA VAL A 266 -19.19 -30.25 -9.14
C VAL A 266 -20.28 -29.20 -9.29
N GLY A 267 -20.11 -28.06 -8.63
CA GLY A 267 -21.02 -26.92 -8.75
C GLY A 267 -20.83 -25.91 -7.63
N GLU A 268 -21.92 -25.29 -7.20
CA GLU A 268 -21.92 -24.32 -6.12
C GLU A 268 -21.93 -25.01 -4.75
N LEU A 269 -21.45 -24.29 -3.73
CA LEU A 269 -21.60 -24.70 -2.35
C LEU A 269 -23.11 -24.73 -2.02
N PRO A 270 -23.69 -25.89 -1.68
CA PRO A 270 -25.13 -25.97 -1.42
C PRO A 270 -25.50 -25.17 -0.18
N SER A 271 -26.74 -24.69 -0.09
CA SER A 271 -27.31 -24.05 1.09
C SER A 271 -28.34 -24.87 1.85
N ALA A 272 -28.93 -25.85 1.20
CA ALA A 272 -29.75 -26.83 1.87
C ALA A 272 -29.49 -28.22 1.31
N CYS A 273 -29.76 -29.22 2.14
CA CYS A 273 -29.77 -30.62 1.73
C CYS A 273 -31.05 -31.28 2.23
N PRO A 274 -31.77 -32.06 1.39
CA PRO A 274 -33.09 -32.61 1.75
C PRO A 274 -33.11 -33.56 2.95
N THR A 275 -31.97 -34.16 3.30
CA THR A 275 -31.86 -35.26 4.28
C THR A 275 -30.97 -34.97 5.48
N SER A 276 -30.39 -33.77 5.58
CA SER A 276 -29.45 -33.41 6.64
C SER A 276 -29.81 -32.06 7.27
N LEU A 277 -29.31 -31.81 8.49
CA LEU A 277 -29.24 -30.47 9.05
C LEU A 277 -28.73 -29.52 7.95
N ALA A 278 -29.33 -28.35 7.79
CA ALA A 278 -28.86 -27.33 6.86
C ALA A 278 -27.35 -27.15 7.08
N LEU A 279 -26.58 -26.93 6.00
CA LEU A 279 -25.20 -26.48 6.18
C LEU A 279 -25.22 -25.34 7.20
N PRO A 280 -24.28 -25.30 8.16
CA PRO A 280 -24.23 -24.22 9.13
C PRO A 280 -23.94 -22.95 8.36
N TRP A 281 -25.01 -22.32 7.90
CA TRP A 281 -24.99 -20.96 7.42
C TRP A 281 -24.63 -20.10 8.61
N PRO A 282 -23.91 -19.03 8.33
CA PRO A 282 -23.20 -18.35 9.37
C PRO A 282 -24.10 -17.82 10.46
N GLU A 283 -23.94 -18.40 11.64
CA GLU A 283 -24.55 -17.89 12.86
C GLU A 283 -23.68 -16.75 13.39
N SER A 284 -23.76 -15.60 12.70
CA SER A 284 -23.51 -14.25 13.23
C SER A 284 -22.07 -13.77 13.49
N ASP A 285 -21.01 -14.45 13.05
CA ASP A 285 -19.65 -13.88 13.18
C ASP A 285 -19.29 -12.89 12.04
N ASP A 286 -18.31 -12.01 12.33
CA ASP A 286 -17.89 -10.95 11.39
C ASP A 286 -17.28 -11.50 10.10
N MET A 287 -16.66 -12.68 10.16
CA MET A 287 -15.99 -13.32 9.04
C MET A 287 -17.02 -13.74 7.99
N ASP A 288 -18.06 -14.39 8.47
CA ASP A 288 -19.09 -14.90 7.63
C ASP A 288 -19.96 -13.78 7.03
N ALA A 289 -20.22 -12.73 7.82
CA ALA A 289 -20.88 -11.52 7.34
C ALA A 289 -20.05 -10.84 6.24
N TRP A 290 -18.72 -10.84 6.35
CA TRP A 290 -17.83 -10.32 5.31
C TRP A 290 -17.84 -11.17 4.04
N LEU A 291 -17.83 -12.50 4.16
CA LEU A 291 -17.92 -13.45 3.04
C LEU A 291 -19.17 -13.22 2.19
N LEU A 292 -20.32 -13.13 2.85
CA LEU A 292 -21.61 -12.93 2.20
C LEU A 292 -21.72 -11.53 1.58
N ARG A 293 -21.31 -10.49 2.32
CA ARG A 293 -21.28 -9.10 1.83
C ARG A 293 -20.46 -8.95 0.55
N ASN A 294 -19.29 -9.59 0.52
CA ASN A 294 -18.37 -9.53 -0.61
C ASN A 294 -18.64 -10.62 -1.67
N GLN A 295 -19.71 -11.42 -1.51
CA GLN A 295 -20.15 -12.42 -2.48
C GLN A 295 -19.09 -13.48 -2.83
N TRP A 296 -18.19 -13.80 -1.89
CA TRP A 296 -17.08 -14.72 -2.12
C TRP A 296 -17.53 -16.15 -2.47
N LEU A 297 -18.72 -16.57 -2.03
CA LEU A 297 -19.24 -17.91 -2.31
C LEU A 297 -19.42 -18.18 -3.80
N ALA A 298 -19.77 -17.15 -4.59
CA ALA A 298 -19.89 -17.26 -6.05
C ALA A 298 -18.54 -17.51 -6.74
N HIS A 299 -17.43 -17.25 -6.06
CA HIS A 299 -16.08 -17.43 -6.56
C HIS A 299 -15.41 -18.71 -6.08
N ILE A 300 -16.10 -19.54 -5.29
CA ILE A 300 -15.58 -20.80 -4.79
C ILE A 300 -16.39 -21.93 -5.43
N GLU A 301 -15.77 -22.63 -6.39
CA GLU A 301 -16.34 -23.84 -6.96
C GLU A 301 -16.13 -25.01 -5.99
N TYR A 302 -17.21 -25.73 -5.72
CA TYR A 302 -17.20 -26.89 -4.84
C TYR A 302 -17.16 -28.19 -5.67
N ARG A 303 -16.23 -29.07 -5.30
CA ARG A 303 -16.06 -30.40 -5.90
C ARG A 303 -16.13 -31.48 -4.83
N GLN A 304 -17.15 -32.32 -4.86
CA GLN A 304 -17.19 -33.56 -4.09
C GLN A 304 -16.39 -34.65 -4.82
N LEU A 305 -15.20 -34.97 -4.30
CA LEU A 305 -14.35 -36.03 -4.84
C LEU A 305 -14.82 -37.42 -4.37
N SER A 306 -15.30 -37.49 -3.13
CA SER A 306 -15.97 -38.65 -2.54
C SER A 306 -16.87 -38.20 -1.37
N SER A 307 -17.58 -39.13 -0.73
CA SER A 307 -18.30 -38.81 0.52
C SER A 307 -17.39 -38.34 1.66
N GLN A 308 -16.08 -38.55 1.55
CA GLN A 308 -15.07 -38.27 2.57
C GLN A 308 -14.04 -37.23 2.12
N ARG A 309 -14.13 -36.75 0.86
CA ARG A 309 -13.15 -35.84 0.27
C ARG A 309 -13.83 -34.80 -0.60
N VAL A 310 -13.48 -33.55 -0.40
CA VAL A 310 -13.95 -32.41 -1.19
C VAL A 310 -12.78 -31.53 -1.60
N GLN A 311 -12.96 -30.77 -2.65
CA GLN A 311 -12.02 -29.76 -3.11
C GLN A 311 -12.76 -28.44 -3.32
N LEU A 312 -12.22 -27.37 -2.76
CA LEU A 312 -12.63 -25.99 -2.99
C LEU A 312 -11.67 -25.39 -4.02
N VAL A 313 -12.22 -24.82 -5.08
CA VAL A 313 -11.46 -24.20 -6.17
C VAL A 313 -11.84 -22.72 -6.23
N GLY A 314 -10.94 -21.86 -5.77
CA GLY A 314 -11.04 -20.42 -5.91
C GLY A 314 -10.29 -19.89 -7.15
N PRO A 315 -10.31 -18.56 -7.36
CA PRO A 315 -9.62 -17.91 -8.48
C PRO A 315 -8.12 -18.15 -8.52
N GLN A 316 -7.45 -18.20 -7.37
CA GLN A 316 -5.99 -18.32 -7.27
C GLN A 316 -5.53 -19.60 -6.59
N GLN A 317 -6.42 -20.29 -5.87
CA GLN A 317 -6.06 -21.41 -5.00
C GLN A 317 -7.02 -22.58 -5.12
N ARG A 318 -6.51 -23.74 -4.72
CA ARG A 318 -7.26 -24.98 -4.62
C ARG A 318 -6.92 -25.64 -3.31
N VAL A 319 -7.94 -25.98 -2.54
CA VAL A 319 -7.77 -26.61 -1.22
C VAL A 319 -8.56 -27.91 -1.20
N GLU A 320 -7.93 -28.99 -0.77
CA GLU A 320 -8.60 -30.26 -0.56
C GLU A 320 -8.89 -30.46 0.92
N ILE A 321 -10.03 -31.07 1.23
CA ILE A 321 -10.43 -31.41 2.59
C ILE A 321 -10.78 -32.89 2.61
N ALA A 322 -10.12 -33.64 3.48
CA ALA A 322 -10.30 -35.08 3.63
C ALA A 322 -10.63 -35.43 5.07
N SER A 323 -11.74 -36.15 5.27
CA SER A 323 -12.15 -36.67 6.59
C SER A 323 -12.18 -35.62 7.71
N GLY A 324 -12.67 -34.41 7.42
CA GLY A 324 -12.71 -33.29 8.38
C GLY A 324 -11.40 -32.53 8.56
N VAL A 325 -10.36 -32.79 7.75
CA VAL A 325 -9.04 -32.16 7.84
C VAL A 325 -8.67 -31.50 6.50
N ILE A 326 -8.25 -30.23 6.56
CA ILE A 326 -7.69 -29.49 5.41
C ILE A 326 -6.32 -30.11 5.06
N GLN A 327 -6.12 -30.49 3.80
CA GLN A 327 -4.90 -31.10 3.28
C GLN A 327 -4.01 -30.09 2.55
#